data_AF-A0A0D0FWH1-F1
#
_entry.id   AF-A0A0D0FWH1-F1
#
_cell.length_a   1.000
_cell.length_b   1.000
_cell.length_c   1.000
_cell.angle_alpha   90.00
_cell.angle_beta   90.00
_cell.angle_gamma   90.00
#
_symmetry.space_group_name_H-M   'P 1'
#
loop_
_entity.id
_entity.type
_entity.pdbx_description
1 polymer ?
#
loop_
_entity_poly.entity_id
_entity_poly.type
_entity_poly.pdbx_seq_one_letter_code
_entity_poly.pdbx_strand_id
1 'polypeptide(L)' 'MTKTYDEKQVLEWAAELTRLAGQIAAAKGVPSAIVMITPRNEGYEDVVPELIAEDALHVHTYGWPEGFEVEVLNRGSTA' A
#
# COMPACT_ATOMS: atom_id res chain seq x y z
N MET A 1 14.91 -10.22 -19.57
CA MET A 1 15.76 -9.58 -18.54
C MET A 1 14.95 -9.54 -17.27
N THR A 2 15.22 -10.43 -16.32
CA THR A 2 14.70 -10.31 -14.96
C THR A 2 15.32 -9.04 -14.37
N LYS A 3 14.52 -7.97 -14.26
CA LYS A 3 14.92 -6.79 -13.50
C LYS A 3 14.99 -7.23 -12.04
N THR A 4 16.17 -7.65 -11.60
CA THR A 4 16.53 -7.58 -10.18
C THR A 4 16.53 -6.10 -9.84
N TYR A 5 15.35 -5.57 -9.52
CA TYR A 5 15.29 -4.40 -8.68
C TYR A 5 16.16 -4.76 -7.46
N ASP A 6 17.14 -3.92 -7.17
CA ASP A 6 17.96 -4.12 -5.98
C ASP A 6 16.98 -4.12 -4.81
N GLU A 7 16.73 -5.30 -4.22
CA GLU A 7 15.75 -5.48 -3.14
C GLU A 7 16.01 -4.48 -2.02
N LYS A 8 17.27 -4.10 -1.83
CA LYS A 8 17.70 -3.03 -0.93
C LYS A 8 17.10 -1.67 -1.29
N GLN A 9 17.10 -1.30 -2.57
CA GLN A 9 16.53 -0.03 -3.02
C GLN A 9 15.02 0.03 -2.78
N VAL A 10 14.31 -1.07 -3.01
CA VAL A 10 12.88 -1.18 -2.75
C VAL A 10 12.59 -1.06 -1.26
N LEU A 11 13.40 -1.70 -0.40
CA LEU A 11 13.29 -1.58 1.06
C LEU A 11 13.54 -0.16 1.55
N GLU A 12 14.55 0.52 1.01
CA GLU A 12 14.85 1.92 1.36
C GLU A 12 13.68 2.85 0.99
N TRP A 13 13.09 2.67 -0.18
CA TRP A 13 11.91 3.44 -0.59
C TRP A 13 10.68 3.13 0.27
N ALA A 14 10.43 1.87 0.62
CA ALA A 14 9.32 1.48 1.50
C ALA A 14 9.47 2.10 2.91
N ALA A 15 10.69 2.14 3.44
CA ALA A 15 10.98 2.79 4.72
C ALA A 15 10.70 4.30 4.66
N GLU A 16 11.08 4.96 3.57
CA GLU A 16 10.83 6.38 3.38
C GLU A 16 9.33 6.69 3.23
N LEU A 17 8.58 5.87 2.48
CA LEU A 17 7.13 5.98 2.36
C LEU A 17 6.43 5.80 3.71
N THR A 18 6.88 4.85 4.53
CA THR A 18 6.39 4.65 5.91
C THR A 18 6.61 5.91 6.75
N ARG A 19 7.81 6.49 6.68
CA ARG A 19 8.16 7.73 7.40
C ARG A 19 7.25 8.90 6.98
N LEU A 20 7.08 9.10 5.67
CA LEU A 20 6.21 10.15 5.11
C LEU A 20 4.75 9.93 5.48
N ALA A 21 4.26 8.69 5.44
CA ALA A 21 2.90 8.35 5.84
C ALA A 21 2.63 8.73 7.31
N GLY A 22 3.56 8.45 8.22
CA GLY A 22 3.47 8.89 9.61
C GLY A 22 3.37 10.42 9.75
N GLN A 23 4.19 11.15 9.00
CA GLN A 23 4.17 12.63 9.00
C GLN A 23 2.86 13.20 8.46
N ILE A 24 2.32 12.62 7.38
CA ILE A 24 1.04 13.04 6.79
C ILE A 24 -0.11 12.84 7.79
N ALA A 25 -0.16 11.67 8.44
CA ALA A 25 -1.20 11.38 9.43
C ALA A 25 -1.13 12.33 10.63
N ALA A 26 0.08 12.61 11.13
CA ALA A 26 0.28 13.59 12.19
C ALA A 26 -0.13 15.01 11.76
N ALA A 27 0.24 15.44 10.54
CA ALA A 27 -0.09 16.76 10.01
C ALA A 27 -1.59 16.94 9.76
N LYS A 28 -2.31 15.88 9.38
CA LYS A 28 -3.77 15.90 9.21
C LYS A 28 -4.53 16.15 10.50
N GLY A 29 -3.94 15.86 11.66
CA GLY A 29 -4.58 16.06 12.98
C GLY A 29 -5.80 15.17 13.25
N VAL A 30 -6.06 14.16 12.40
CA VAL A 30 -7.14 13.19 12.57
C VAL A 30 -6.58 11.76 12.40
N PRO A 31 -7.00 10.78 13.22
CA PRO A 31 -6.56 9.40 13.07
C PRO A 31 -6.84 8.89 11.66
N SER A 32 -5.79 8.60 10.92
CA SER A 32 -5.85 8.16 9.52
C SER A 32 -4.93 6.97 9.33
N ALA A 33 -5.42 5.90 8.70
CA ALA A 33 -4.57 4.86 8.16
C ALA A 33 -4.17 5.22 6.73
N ILE A 34 -2.90 5.03 6.39
CA ILE A 34 -2.38 5.14 5.02
C ILE A 34 -1.95 3.74 4.61
N VAL A 35 -2.46 3.28 3.47
CA VAL A 35 -2.29 1.89 3.03
C VAL A 35 -1.62 1.81 1.66
N MET A 36 -0.81 0.78 1.46
CA MET A 36 -0.36 0.31 0.16
C MET A 36 -1.18 -0.92 -0.22
N ILE A 37 -1.72 -0.94 -1.44
CA ILE A 37 -2.52 -2.05 -1.98
C ILE A 37 -1.72 -2.64 -3.14
N THR A 38 -1.44 -3.93 -3.07
CA THR A 38 -0.67 -4.67 -4.08
C THR A 38 -1.49 -5.85 -4.59
N PRO A 39 -1.81 -5.92 -5.89
CA PRO A 39 -2.45 -7.10 -6.46
C PRO A 39 -1.57 -8.35 -6.32
N ARG A 40 -2.17 -9.50 -5.96
CA ARG A 40 -1.47 -10.79 -5.90
C ARG A 40 -1.61 -11.62 -7.18
N ASN A 41 -2.58 -11.28 -8.03
CA ASN A 41 -2.93 -12.03 -9.22
C ASN A 41 -2.36 -11.39 -10.49
N GLU A 42 -2.10 -12.22 -11.50
CA GLU A 42 -1.78 -11.81 -12.87
C GLU A 42 -2.98 -11.05 -13.49
N GLY A 43 -2.72 -10.02 -14.30
CA GLY A 43 -3.75 -9.21 -14.98
C GLY A 43 -3.77 -7.72 -14.62
N TYR A 44 -2.87 -7.27 -13.75
CA TYR A 44 -2.73 -5.88 -13.30
C TYR A 44 -1.52 -5.15 -13.89
N GLU A 45 -0.82 -5.76 -14.84
CA GLU A 45 0.49 -5.31 -15.33
C GLU A 45 0.46 -3.93 -15.99
N ASP A 46 -0.66 -3.57 -16.63
CA ASP A 46 -0.85 -2.31 -17.35
C ASP A 46 -2.07 -1.51 -16.84
N VAL A 47 -2.56 -1.83 -15.64
CA VAL A 47 -3.73 -1.18 -15.04
C VAL A 47 -3.29 0.05 -14.24
N VAL A 48 -4.00 1.16 -14.41
CA VAL A 48 -3.72 2.38 -13.65
C VAL A 48 -4.06 2.21 -12.16
N PRO A 49 -3.31 2.83 -11.24
CA PRO A 49 -3.48 2.62 -9.79
C PRO A 49 -4.90 2.91 -9.27
N GLU A 50 -5.62 3.84 -9.87
CA GLU A 50 -6.98 4.20 -9.50
C GLU A 50 -7.95 3.02 -9.69
N LEU A 51 -7.83 2.30 -10.81
CA LEU A 51 -8.67 1.12 -11.07
C LEU A 51 -8.30 -0.07 -10.17
N ILE A 52 -7.02 -0.18 -9.78
CA ILE A 52 -6.56 -1.15 -8.78
C ILE A 52 -7.22 -0.88 -7.43
N ALA A 53 -7.21 0.39 -6.99
CA ALA A 53 -7.82 0.79 -5.74
C ALA A 53 -9.35 0.63 -5.79
N GLU A 54 -9.99 0.97 -6.90
CA GLU A 54 -11.42 0.76 -7.10
C GLU A 54 -11.77 -0.73 -7.01
N ASP A 55 -11.07 -1.63 -7.70
CA ASP A 55 -11.35 -3.06 -7.61
C ASP A 55 -11.18 -3.56 -6.17
N ALA A 56 -10.04 -3.28 -5.54
CA ALA A 56 -9.78 -3.67 -4.16
C ALA A 56 -10.89 -3.20 -3.20
N LEU A 57 -11.37 -1.95 -3.33
CA LEU A 57 -12.40 -1.41 -2.45
C LEU A 57 -13.83 -1.87 -2.79
N HIS A 58 -14.09 -2.31 -4.02
CA HIS A 58 -15.40 -2.82 -4.47
C HIS A 58 -15.56 -4.34 -4.29
N VAL A 59 -14.47 -5.11 -4.13
CA VAL A 59 -14.50 -6.58 -3.98
C VAL A 59 -15.41 -7.03 -2.83
N HIS A 60 -15.44 -6.32 -1.70
CA HIS A 60 -16.44 -6.55 -0.66
C HIS A 60 -16.83 -5.26 0.07
N THR A 61 -18.10 -4.85 -0.04
CA THR A 61 -18.68 -3.77 0.79
C THR A 61 -18.50 -4.01 2.30
N TYR A 62 -18.34 -5.29 2.69
CA TYR A 62 -18.01 -5.72 4.04
C TYR A 62 -16.98 -6.87 3.97
N GLY A 63 -15.69 -6.56 4.09
CA GLY A 63 -14.64 -7.58 4.09
C GLY A 63 -13.27 -7.01 3.75
N TRP A 64 -12.24 -7.85 3.88
CA TRP A 64 -10.91 -7.54 3.35
C TRP A 64 -10.86 -7.86 1.85
N PRO A 65 -10.11 -7.08 1.05
CA PRO A 65 -10.01 -7.30 -0.39
C PRO A 65 -9.30 -8.63 -0.68
N GLU A 66 -10.03 -9.62 -1.18
CA GLU A 66 -9.48 -10.90 -1.61
C GLU A 66 -8.63 -10.70 -2.88
N GLY A 67 -7.48 -11.38 -2.97
CA GLY A 67 -6.57 -11.23 -4.12
C GLY A 67 -5.63 -10.03 -4.03
N PHE A 68 -5.69 -9.24 -2.95
CA PHE A 68 -4.79 -8.12 -2.70
C PHE A 68 -4.01 -8.31 -1.40
N GLU A 69 -2.77 -7.85 -1.40
CA GLU A 69 -2.03 -7.55 -0.19
C GLU A 69 -2.27 -6.09 0.19
N VAL A 70 -2.63 -5.85 1.45
CA VAL A 70 -2.81 -4.49 1.97
C VAL A 70 -1.90 -4.30 3.17
N GLU A 71 -1.01 -3.32 3.06
CA GLU A 71 -0.07 -2.95 4.11
C GLU A 71 -0.42 -1.56 4.65
N VAL A 72 -0.61 -1.43 5.96
CA VAL A 72 -0.66 -0.12 6.62
C VAL A 72 0.77 0.42 6.73
N LEU A 73 1.03 1.59 6.13
CA LEU A 73 2.36 2.23 6.09
C LEU A 73 2.67 3.03 7.35
N ASN A 74 1.66 3.62 7.99
CA ASN A 74 1.85 4.42 9.20
C ASN A 74 1.39 3.66 10.45
N ARG A 75 1.84 2.42 10.63
CA ARG A 75 1.46 1.62 11.80
C ARG A 75 1.85 2.36 13.08
N GLY A 76 0.92 2.43 14.01
CA GLY A 76 1.24 2.88 15.36
C GLY A 76 2.30 1.93 15.93
N SER A 77 3.41 2.49 16.40
CA SER A 77 4.29 1.76 17.31
C SER A 77 3.46 1.45 18.55
N THR A 78 3.04 0.19 18.71
CA THR A 78 2.76 -0.34 20.04
C THR A 78 4.11 -0.43 20.73
N ALA A 79 4.43 0.57 21.54
CA ALA A 79 5.44 0.46 22.58
C ALA A 79 4.99 -0.52 23.66
#